data_AF-A0A4R4V7N9-F1
#
_entry.id   AF-A0A4R4V7N9-F1
#
_cell.length_a   1.000
_cell.length_b   1.000
_cell.length_c   1.000
_cell.angle_alpha   90.00
_cell.angle_beta   90.00
_cell.angle_gamma   90.00
#
_symmetry.space_group_name_H-M   'P 1'
#
loop_
_entity.id
_entity.type
_entity.pdbx_description
1 polymer ?
#
loop_
_entity_poly.entity_id
_entity_poly.type
_entity_poly.pdbx_seq_one_letter_code
_entity_poly.pdbx_strand_id
1 'polypeptide(L)'
;MTEGLIGPIPDAWETAPLGDVCQIQAGLSKRAGRESPGGVPLVMIANIANGRITAHGLARIDLPGGARKDRYSLRSGDVVFARTGDLGRCALTTVENTGWLVGGGCLRLRPEPQVMARYLVHYLEHSEVREWLRRASTGSVIPNLSVRTLAEMPVAVPPLDEQRAMTDILGLLDEKIAVHEEIIRSTVELRDSVSRLLFSGSRPPFSTVRS
;
A
#
# COMPACT_ATOMS: atom_id res chain seq x y z
N MET A 1 8.47 12.26 23.74
CA MET A 1 9.13 10.95 23.69
C MET A 1 9.22 10.52 22.23
N THR A 2 10.25 11.00 21.53
CA THR A 2 10.50 10.79 20.08
C THR A 2 11.67 9.84 19.84
N GLU A 3 12.29 9.31 20.90
CA GLU A 3 13.39 8.35 20.78
C GLU A 3 12.88 7.02 20.23
N GLY A 4 13.29 6.66 19.02
CA GLY A 4 13.30 5.27 18.57
C GLY A 4 12.80 4.96 17.15
N LEU A 5 12.25 5.92 16.41
CA LEU A 5 11.91 5.71 14.98
C LEU A 5 12.69 6.61 14.01
N ILE A 6 12.96 7.85 14.42
CA ILE A 6 13.72 8.80 13.61
C ILE A 6 15.06 9.04 14.33
N GLY A 7 16.14 8.72 13.64
CA GLY A 7 17.51 9.01 14.08
C GLY A 7 17.88 10.49 13.90
N PRO A 8 19.18 10.84 13.97
CA PRO A 8 19.61 12.19 13.62
C PRO A 8 19.24 12.50 12.16
N ILE A 9 18.56 13.63 11.95
CA ILE A 9 18.18 14.14 10.63
C ILE A 9 18.97 15.41 10.30
N PRO A 10 19.13 15.76 9.00
CA PRO A 10 19.73 17.02 8.61
C PRO A 10 18.99 18.23 9.19
N ASP A 11 19.69 19.35 9.43
CA ASP A 11 19.09 20.57 9.99
C ASP A 11 17.94 21.15 9.14
N ALA A 12 17.95 20.87 7.83
CA ALA A 12 16.91 21.30 6.90
C ALA A 12 15.63 20.44 6.97
N TRP A 13 15.65 19.32 7.68
CA TRP A 13 14.52 18.41 7.79
C TRP A 13 13.72 18.70 9.04
N GLU A 14 12.40 18.59 8.93
CA GLU A 14 11.51 18.70 10.07
C GLU A 14 11.08 17.31 10.55
N THR A 15 10.72 17.20 11.82
CA THR A 15 10.01 16.03 12.35
C THR A 15 8.65 16.46 12.83
N ALA A 16 7.60 15.77 12.37
CA ALA A 16 6.24 16.04 12.76
C ALA A 16 5.47 14.74 13.03
N PRO A 17 4.47 14.73 13.92
CA PRO A 17 3.46 13.68 13.97
C PRO A 17 2.77 13.54 12.60
N LEU A 18 2.49 12.31 12.17
CA LEU A 18 1.81 12.06 10.89
C LEU A 18 0.47 12.80 10.80
N GLY A 19 -0.25 12.94 11.92
CA GLY A 19 -1.53 13.67 11.97
C GLY A 19 -1.43 15.15 11.64
N ASP A 20 -0.25 15.76 11.80
CA ASP A 20 -0.01 17.19 11.52
C ASP A 20 0.31 17.44 10.04
N VAL A 21 0.75 16.40 9.32
CA VAL A 21 1.17 16.47 7.91
C VAL A 21 0.33 15.60 6.99
N CYS A 22 -0.73 14.97 7.52
CA CYS A 22 -1.60 14.08 6.79
C CYS A 22 -2.97 13.97 7.44
N GLN A 23 -4.03 14.18 6.65
CA GLN A 23 -5.39 13.92 7.08
C GLN A 23 -5.66 12.41 7.11
N ILE A 24 -5.92 11.86 8.30
CA ILE A 24 -6.22 10.45 8.51
C ILE A 24 -7.72 10.24 8.72
N GLN A 25 -8.34 9.39 7.91
CA GLN A 25 -9.76 9.08 8.00
C GLN A 25 -10.01 7.58 7.99
N ALA A 26 -10.74 7.08 8.99
CA ALA A 26 -11.18 5.70 9.01
C ALA A 26 -12.15 5.40 7.87
N GLY A 27 -11.99 4.23 7.24
CA GLY A 27 -12.88 3.77 6.19
C GLY A 27 -14.30 3.46 6.67
N LEU A 28 -15.19 3.32 5.71
CA LEU A 28 -16.59 3.00 5.89
C LEU A 28 -16.77 1.57 6.38
N SER A 29 -17.50 1.39 7.47
CA SER A 29 -17.90 0.06 7.94
C SER A 29 -18.69 -0.68 6.85
N LYS A 30 -18.38 -1.97 6.63
CA LYS A 30 -19.06 -2.79 5.61
C LYS A 30 -20.59 -2.83 5.81
N ARG A 31 -21.07 -2.68 7.04
CA ARG A 31 -22.51 -2.66 7.39
C ARG A 31 -23.22 -1.35 7.04
N ALA A 32 -22.48 -0.30 6.65
CA ALA A 32 -23.04 1.02 6.40
C ALA A 32 -23.55 1.21 4.96
N GLY A 33 -23.28 0.27 4.05
CA GLY A 33 -23.77 0.27 2.68
C GLY A 33 -24.38 -1.08 2.31
N ARG A 34 -25.22 -1.09 1.27
CA ARG A 34 -25.79 -2.32 0.71
C ARG A 34 -25.00 -2.74 -0.52
N GLU A 35 -24.58 -3.99 -0.58
CA GLU A 35 -23.89 -4.51 -1.78
C GLU A 35 -24.81 -4.42 -3.01
N SER A 36 -24.28 -3.89 -4.10
CA SER A 36 -25.03 -3.56 -5.31
C SER A 36 -24.11 -3.57 -6.53
N PRO A 37 -24.42 -4.31 -7.62
CA PRO A 37 -23.58 -4.37 -8.82
C PRO A 37 -23.34 -2.99 -9.47
N GLY A 38 -24.31 -2.08 -9.37
CA GLY A 38 -24.22 -0.70 -9.89
C GLY A 38 -23.61 0.30 -8.90
N GLY A 39 -23.24 -0.15 -7.70
CA GLY A 39 -22.74 0.70 -6.63
C GLY A 39 -21.32 1.23 -6.87
N VAL A 40 -20.88 2.06 -5.93
CA VAL A 40 -19.53 2.64 -5.93
C VAL A 40 -18.53 1.59 -5.44
N PRO A 41 -17.35 1.43 -6.08
CA PRO A 41 -16.33 0.50 -5.61
C PRO A 41 -15.88 0.80 -4.19
N LEU A 42 -15.73 -0.26 -3.39
CA LEU A 42 -15.26 -0.22 -2.00
C LEU A 42 -13.92 -0.96 -1.88
N VAL A 43 -12.87 -0.21 -1.62
CA VAL A 43 -11.51 -0.71 -1.44
C VAL A 43 -11.36 -1.31 -0.06
N MET A 44 -11.05 -2.61 0.00
CA MET A 44 -10.75 -3.35 1.23
C MET A 44 -9.27 -3.76 1.24
N ILE A 45 -8.80 -4.30 2.38
CA ILE A 45 -7.40 -4.74 2.55
C ILE A 45 -6.98 -5.73 1.44
N ALA A 46 -7.90 -6.62 1.04
CA ALA A 46 -7.67 -7.62 -0.01
C ALA A 46 -7.42 -6.99 -1.40
N ASN A 47 -7.78 -5.72 -1.60
CA ASN A 47 -7.57 -4.99 -2.85
C ASN A 47 -6.24 -4.23 -2.85
N ILE A 48 -5.43 -4.31 -1.79
CA ILE A 48 -4.13 -3.67 -1.72
C ILE A 48 -3.06 -4.71 -2.08
N ALA A 49 -2.35 -4.46 -3.18
CA ALA A 49 -1.24 -5.31 -3.62
C ALA A 49 -0.17 -4.45 -4.31
N ASN A 50 1.10 -4.68 -3.96
CA ASN A 50 2.28 -4.07 -4.58
C ASN A 50 2.16 -2.54 -4.75
N GLY A 51 1.78 -1.84 -3.67
CA GLY A 51 1.64 -0.38 -3.69
C GLY A 51 0.45 0.15 -4.50
N ARG A 52 -0.43 -0.72 -5.02
CA ARG A 52 -1.56 -0.35 -5.89
C ARG A 52 -2.89 -0.94 -5.43
N ILE A 53 -3.96 -0.32 -5.89
CA ILE A 53 -5.32 -0.83 -5.70
C ILE A 53 -5.66 -1.76 -6.87
N THR A 54 -5.99 -3.01 -6.56
CA THR A 54 -6.44 -3.99 -7.54
C THR A 54 -7.96 -3.88 -7.73
N ALA A 55 -8.40 -3.86 -8.99
CA ALA A 55 -9.82 -3.84 -9.31
C ALA A 55 -10.50 -5.21 -9.14
N HIS A 56 -9.69 -6.27 -9.03
CA HIS A 56 -10.18 -7.65 -8.94
C HIS A 56 -10.95 -7.88 -7.64
N GLY A 57 -12.18 -8.40 -7.76
CA GLY A 57 -13.02 -8.74 -6.61
C GLY A 57 -13.49 -7.54 -5.78
N LEU A 58 -13.49 -6.32 -6.34
CA LEU A 58 -13.99 -5.14 -5.63
C LEU A 58 -15.49 -5.30 -5.30
N ALA A 59 -15.79 -5.19 -4.02
CA ALA A 59 -17.17 -4.99 -3.59
C ALA A 59 -17.67 -3.64 -4.11
N ARG A 60 -18.96 -3.58 -4.45
CA ARG A 60 -19.63 -2.35 -4.85
C ARG A 60 -20.82 -2.13 -3.94
N ILE A 61 -20.97 -0.90 -3.46
CA ILE A 61 -22.00 -0.58 -2.48
C ILE A 61 -22.80 0.66 -2.87
N ASP A 62 -24.09 0.62 -2.55
CA ASP A 62 -24.93 1.80 -2.55
C ASP A 62 -24.88 2.45 -1.16
N LEU A 63 -24.54 3.74 -1.14
CA LEU A 63 -24.52 4.56 0.05
C LEU A 63 -25.79 5.41 0.10
N PRO A 64 -26.70 5.20 1.07
CA PRO A 64 -27.84 6.10 1.26
C PRO A 64 -27.35 7.45 1.82
N GLY A 65 -27.43 8.51 1.00
CA GLY A 65 -27.17 9.90 1.41
C GLY A 65 -25.79 10.46 1.01
N GLY A 66 -25.78 11.52 0.18
CA GLY A 66 -24.57 12.09 -0.45
C GLY A 66 -23.51 12.63 0.51
N ALA A 67 -23.90 13.15 1.68
CA ALA A 67 -22.96 13.79 2.62
C ALA A 67 -21.96 12.82 3.28
N ARG A 68 -22.26 11.51 3.33
CA ARG A 68 -21.31 10.51 3.85
C ARG A 68 -20.33 10.02 2.79
N LYS A 69 -20.70 10.10 1.50
CA LYS A 69 -19.87 9.60 0.39
C LYS A 69 -18.53 10.32 0.32
N ASP A 70 -18.53 11.65 0.39
CA ASP A 70 -17.33 12.46 0.21
C ASP A 70 -16.27 12.19 1.28
N ARG A 71 -16.70 11.92 2.51
CA ARG A 71 -15.81 11.61 3.65
C ARG A 71 -14.96 10.36 3.41
N TYR A 72 -15.53 9.35 2.77
CA TYR A 72 -14.87 8.07 2.50
C TYR A 72 -14.32 7.97 1.09
N SER A 73 -14.58 8.98 0.25
CA SER A 73 -14.15 9.01 -1.14
C SER A 73 -12.64 9.25 -1.27
N LEU A 74 -12.06 8.52 -2.21
CA LEU A 74 -10.68 8.66 -2.63
C LEU A 74 -10.53 9.78 -3.66
N ARG A 75 -9.39 10.46 -3.60
CA ARG A 75 -8.88 11.38 -4.61
C ARG A 75 -7.51 10.89 -5.05
N SER A 76 -7.14 11.14 -6.30
CA SER A 76 -5.77 10.88 -6.77
C SER A 76 -4.75 11.52 -5.81
N GLY A 77 -3.74 10.75 -5.40
CA GLY A 77 -2.74 11.16 -4.41
C GLY A 77 -3.11 10.86 -2.95
N ASP A 78 -4.31 10.34 -2.67
CA ASP A 78 -4.56 9.68 -1.38
C ASP A 78 -3.77 8.36 -1.29
N VAL A 79 -3.48 7.93 -0.07
CA VAL A 79 -2.89 6.62 0.23
C VAL A 79 -3.92 5.81 1.02
N VAL A 80 -4.21 4.60 0.55
CA VAL A 80 -5.03 3.61 1.27
C VAL A 80 -4.10 2.76 2.11
N PHE A 81 -4.30 2.74 3.42
CA PHE A 81 -3.44 2.04 4.38
C PHE A 81 -4.22 0.94 5.10
N ALA A 82 -3.66 -0.27 5.19
CA ALA A 82 -4.25 -1.37 5.94
C ALA A 82 -4.08 -1.16 7.45
N ARG A 83 -5.19 -1.03 8.18
CA ARG A 83 -5.17 -0.84 9.65
C ARG A 83 -5.38 -2.12 10.46
N THR A 84 -5.67 -3.23 9.81
CA THR A 84 -5.95 -4.52 10.47
C THR A 84 -5.25 -5.64 9.73
N GLY A 85 -4.64 -6.58 10.46
CA GLY A 85 -3.89 -7.69 9.86
C GLY A 85 -2.49 -7.26 9.44
N ASP A 86 -2.23 -7.21 8.13
CA ASP A 86 -0.91 -6.88 7.58
C ASP A 86 -0.64 -5.36 7.62
N LEU A 87 -0.16 -4.90 8.78
CA LEU A 87 0.17 -3.50 9.03
C LEU A 87 1.36 -3.04 8.17
N GLY A 88 1.24 -1.83 7.62
CA GLY A 88 2.22 -1.25 6.71
C GLY A 88 1.91 -1.44 5.24
N ARG A 89 0.97 -2.33 4.90
CA ARG A 89 0.53 -2.48 3.51
C ARG A 89 -0.25 -1.24 3.07
N CYS A 90 0.17 -0.62 1.98
CA CYS A 90 -0.49 0.56 1.47
C CYS A 90 -0.62 0.55 -0.07
N ALA A 91 -1.47 1.42 -0.58
CA ALA A 91 -1.61 1.66 -2.01
C ALA A 91 -1.78 3.15 -2.31
N LEU A 92 -1.05 3.62 -3.31
CA LEU A 92 -1.23 4.95 -3.85
C LEU A 92 -2.43 4.98 -4.79
N THR A 93 -3.30 5.96 -4.60
CA THR A 93 -4.46 6.16 -5.47
C THR A 93 -4.10 6.99 -6.70
N THR A 94 -4.70 6.63 -7.83
CA THR A 94 -4.58 7.37 -9.08
C THR A 94 -5.93 8.00 -9.48
N VAL A 95 -5.95 8.68 -10.62
CA VAL A 95 -7.18 9.21 -11.22
C VAL A 95 -8.27 8.14 -11.38
N GLU A 96 -7.89 6.88 -11.65
CA GLU A 96 -8.82 5.76 -11.84
C GLU A 96 -9.61 5.43 -10.56
N ASN A 97 -9.01 5.66 -9.39
CA ASN A 97 -9.62 5.35 -8.11
C ASN A 97 -10.45 6.52 -7.55
N THR A 98 -10.50 7.65 -8.26
CA THR A 98 -11.19 8.85 -7.77
C THR A 98 -12.68 8.58 -7.59
N GLY A 99 -13.22 8.95 -6.42
CA GLY A 99 -14.61 8.70 -6.04
C GLY A 99 -14.90 7.29 -5.51
N TRP A 100 -13.93 6.37 -5.54
CA TRP A 100 -14.05 5.07 -4.87
C TRP A 100 -14.04 5.26 -3.36
N LEU A 101 -14.58 4.29 -2.63
CA LEU A 101 -14.74 4.35 -1.18
C LEU A 101 -13.67 3.52 -0.48
N VAL A 102 -13.23 3.97 0.70
CA VAL A 102 -12.34 3.17 1.57
C VAL A 102 -13.17 2.38 2.56
N GLY A 103 -12.94 1.07 2.67
CA GLY A 103 -13.60 0.17 3.61
C GLY A 103 -12.98 0.17 5.01
N GLY A 104 -13.73 -0.28 6.01
CA GLY A 104 -13.41 -0.13 7.43
C GLY A 104 -12.15 -0.87 7.93
N GLY A 105 -11.63 -1.84 7.16
CA GLY A 105 -10.32 -2.45 7.42
C GLY A 105 -9.13 -1.58 6.97
N CYS A 106 -9.41 -0.44 6.34
CA CYS A 106 -8.43 0.48 5.81
C CYS A 106 -8.60 1.89 6.40
N LEU A 107 -7.55 2.69 6.26
CA LEU A 107 -7.53 4.13 6.50
C LEU A 107 -7.27 4.84 5.17
N ARG A 108 -7.90 6.00 4.99
CA ARG A 108 -7.51 6.97 3.97
C ARG A 108 -6.51 7.92 4.62
N LEU A 109 -5.34 8.03 4.01
CA LEU A 109 -4.32 9.02 4.35
C LEU A 109 -4.27 10.02 3.20
N ARG A 110 -4.47 11.30 3.49
CA ARG A 110 -4.32 12.38 2.51
C ARG A 110 -3.20 13.31 2.98
N PRO A 111 -2.00 13.19 2.39
CA PRO A 111 -0.89 14.05 2.73
C PRO A 111 -1.24 15.53 2.54
N GLU A 112 -0.73 16.38 3.42
CA GLU A 112 -0.74 17.82 3.25
C GLU A 112 0.31 18.25 2.20
N PRO A 113 0.26 19.49 1.65
CA PRO A 113 1.11 19.91 0.54
C PRO A 113 2.62 19.76 0.75
N GLN A 114 3.08 19.77 2.00
CA GLN A 114 4.49 19.59 2.35
C GLN A 114 4.97 18.12 2.31
N VAL A 115 4.07 17.14 2.12
CA VAL A 115 4.40 15.72 2.03
C VAL A 115 3.92 15.13 0.71
N MET A 116 4.84 14.57 -0.07
CA MET A 116 4.49 13.82 -1.28
C MET A 116 3.88 12.47 -0.92
N ALA A 117 2.76 12.12 -1.56
CA ALA A 117 2.10 10.84 -1.33
C ALA A 117 3.00 9.63 -1.60
N ARG A 118 3.84 9.69 -2.65
CA ARG A 118 4.84 8.66 -2.95
C ARG A 118 5.88 8.51 -1.83
N TYR A 119 6.35 9.64 -1.30
CA TYR A 119 7.29 9.65 -0.18
C TYR A 119 6.67 8.96 1.04
N LEU A 120 5.41 9.33 1.37
CA LEU A 120 4.70 8.72 2.48
C LEU A 120 4.49 7.20 2.31
N VAL A 121 4.22 6.72 1.09
CA VAL A 121 4.12 5.28 0.79
C VAL A 121 5.43 4.57 1.15
N HIS A 122 6.56 5.03 0.61
CA HIS A 122 7.86 4.42 0.92
C HIS A 122 8.22 4.53 2.41
N TYR A 123 7.88 5.64 3.05
CA TYR A 123 8.07 5.82 4.49
C TYR A 123 7.30 4.77 5.29
N LEU A 124 6.00 4.56 4.99
CA LEU A 124 5.15 3.59 5.69
C LEU A 124 5.56 2.14 5.45
N GLU A 125 6.18 1.85 4.30
CA GLU A 125 6.65 0.51 3.93
C GLU A 125 8.03 0.18 4.51
N HIS A 126 8.77 1.19 4.99
CA HIS A 126 10.08 1.00 5.62
C HIS A 126 10.01 0.04 6.80
N SER A 127 11.00 -0.84 6.92
CA SER A 127 11.00 -1.96 7.88
C SER A 127 10.86 -1.51 9.33
N GLU A 128 11.56 -0.43 9.71
CA GLU A 128 11.49 0.14 11.06
C GLU A 128 10.14 0.79 11.36
N VAL A 129 9.52 1.43 10.36
CA VAL A 129 8.18 2.02 10.48
C VAL A 129 7.16 0.90 10.63
N ARG A 130 7.25 -0.16 9.83
CA ARG A 130 6.41 -1.36 9.99
C ARG A 130 6.57 -2.01 11.36
N GLU A 131 7.78 -2.04 11.90
CA GLU A 131 8.05 -2.57 13.24
C GLU A 131 7.48 -1.67 14.34
N TRP A 132 7.58 -0.35 14.18
CA TRP A 132 6.94 0.61 15.06
C TRP A 132 5.41 0.43 15.05
N LEU A 133 4.81 0.32 13.86
CA LEU A 133 3.38 0.10 13.67
C LEU A 133 2.91 -1.20 14.33
N ARG A 134 3.69 -2.28 14.23
CA ARG A 134 3.42 -3.55 14.92
C ARG A 134 3.42 -3.37 16.44
N ARG A 135 4.45 -2.75 17.01
CA ARG A 135 4.55 -2.49 18.46
C ARG A 135 3.47 -1.56 18.98
N ALA A 136 3.04 -0.59 18.19
CA ALA A 136 2.00 0.36 18.55
C ALA A 136 0.56 -0.18 18.37
N SER A 137 0.40 -1.30 17.65
CA SER A 137 -0.91 -1.91 17.39
C SER A 137 -1.48 -2.64 18.62
N THR A 138 -2.80 -2.82 18.62
CA THR A 138 -3.50 -3.61 19.65
C THR A 138 -4.11 -4.87 19.06
N GLY A 139 -4.40 -5.87 19.91
CA GLY A 139 -4.97 -7.15 19.50
C GLY A 139 -3.91 -8.25 19.42
N SER A 140 -4.11 -9.32 20.21
CA SER A 140 -3.13 -10.41 20.36
C SER A 140 -3.07 -11.36 19.17
N VAL A 141 -4.18 -11.52 18.43
CA VAL A 141 -4.29 -12.46 17.29
C VAL A 141 -4.30 -11.73 15.95
N ILE A 142 -5.03 -10.61 15.87
CA ILE A 142 -5.10 -9.78 14.65
C ILE A 142 -4.73 -8.35 15.07
N PRO A 143 -3.56 -7.86 14.65
CA PRO A 143 -3.14 -6.49 14.90
C PRO A 143 -4.16 -5.50 14.35
N ASN A 144 -4.46 -4.46 15.13
CA ASN A 144 -5.34 -3.36 14.74
C ASN A 144 -4.76 -2.02 15.20
N LEU A 145 -4.65 -1.08 14.28
CA LEU A 145 -4.08 0.23 14.54
C LEU A 145 -5.17 1.30 14.61
N SER A 146 -5.21 2.07 15.69
CA SER A 146 -6.16 3.17 15.84
C SER A 146 -5.75 4.39 15.00
N VAL A 147 -6.72 5.24 14.62
CA VAL A 147 -6.42 6.50 13.91
C VAL A 147 -5.53 7.40 14.76
N ARG A 148 -5.80 7.47 16.07
CA ARG A 148 -5.02 8.26 17.02
C ARG A 148 -3.57 7.78 17.08
N THR A 149 -3.36 6.48 17.23
CA THR A 149 -2.02 5.90 17.29
C THR A 149 -1.24 6.18 16.01
N LEU A 150 -1.86 6.01 14.84
CA LEU A 150 -1.19 6.32 13.58
C LEU A 150 -0.88 7.82 13.44
N ALA A 151 -1.76 8.70 13.92
CA ALA A 151 -1.54 10.15 13.90
C ALA A 151 -0.33 10.58 14.76
N GLU A 152 -0.04 9.86 15.84
CA GLU A 152 1.09 10.12 16.74
C GLU A 152 2.43 9.57 16.21
N MET A 153 2.42 8.82 15.09
CA MET A 153 3.65 8.29 14.49
C MET A 153 4.56 9.44 14.05
N PRO A 154 5.83 9.47 14.48
CA PRO A 154 6.75 10.51 14.05
C PRO A 154 7.13 10.28 12.58
N VAL A 155 7.17 11.36 11.80
CA VAL A 155 7.52 11.36 10.38
C VAL A 155 8.61 12.40 10.13
N ALA A 156 9.64 12.01 9.38
CA ALA A 156 10.64 12.94 8.86
C ALA A 156 10.06 13.63 7.62
N VAL A 157 10.20 14.95 7.54
CA VAL A 157 9.64 15.77 6.47
C VAL A 157 10.78 16.57 5.83
N PRO A 158 11.47 15.96 4.83
CA PRO A 158 12.47 16.67 4.03
C PRO A 158 11.83 17.77 3.20
N PRO A 159 12.63 18.70 2.64
CA PRO A 159 12.20 19.55 1.53
C PRO A 159 11.60 18.74 0.35
N LEU A 160 10.62 19.32 -0.37
CA LEU A 160 9.88 18.60 -1.43
C LEU A 160 10.75 18.12 -2.59
N ASP A 161 11.83 18.84 -2.90
CA ASP A 161 12.82 18.47 -3.91
C ASP A 161 13.63 17.23 -3.47
N GLU A 162 14.02 17.15 -2.20
CA GLU A 162 14.65 15.96 -1.64
C GLU A 162 13.68 14.76 -1.59
N GLN A 163 12.42 14.98 -1.19
CA GLN A 163 11.38 13.95 -1.24
C GLN A 163 11.23 13.39 -2.65
N ARG A 164 11.17 14.27 -3.66
CA ARG A 164 11.08 13.88 -5.07
C ARG A 164 12.29 13.06 -5.50
N ALA A 165 13.51 13.56 -5.26
CA ALA A 165 14.75 12.88 -5.63
C ALA A 165 14.83 11.46 -5.03
N MET A 166 14.47 11.31 -3.75
CA MET A 166 14.40 10.00 -3.10
C MET A 166 13.36 9.10 -3.76
N THR A 167 12.14 9.60 -3.99
CA THR A 167 11.07 8.79 -4.58
C THR A 167 11.31 8.41 -6.03
N ASP A 168 12.04 9.22 -6.79
CA ASP A 168 12.41 8.91 -8.17
C ASP A 168 13.40 7.72 -8.19
N ILE A 169 14.41 7.74 -7.30
CA ILE A 169 15.36 6.63 -7.17
C ILE A 169 14.67 5.36 -6.69
N LEU A 170 13.83 5.46 -5.65
CA LEU A 170 13.08 4.32 -5.13
C LEU A 170 12.14 3.74 -6.19
N GLY A 171 11.46 4.59 -6.96
CA GLY A 171 10.62 4.15 -8.07
C GLY A 171 11.38 3.35 -9.13
N LEU A 172 12.60 3.78 -9.50
CA LEU A 172 13.44 3.02 -10.44
C LEU A 172 13.86 1.66 -9.87
N LEU A 173 14.11 1.59 -8.56
CA LEU A 173 14.43 0.32 -7.89
C LEU A 173 13.21 -0.61 -7.87
N ASP A 174 12.03 -0.09 -7.58
CA ASP A 174 10.77 -0.88 -7.58
C ASP A 174 10.45 -1.42 -8.97
N GLU A 175 10.60 -0.60 -10.02
CA GLU A 175 10.45 -1.05 -11.41
C GLU A 175 11.41 -2.20 -11.73
N LYS A 176 12.67 -2.06 -11.30
CA LYS A 176 13.67 -3.11 -11.50
C LYS A 176 13.33 -4.38 -10.71
N ILE A 177 12.83 -4.26 -9.47
CA ILE A 177 12.39 -5.40 -8.66
C ILE A 177 11.25 -6.13 -9.38
N ALA A 178 10.23 -5.40 -9.84
CA ALA A 178 9.07 -5.97 -10.53
C ALA A 178 9.48 -6.76 -11.79
N VAL A 179 10.43 -6.24 -12.57
CA VAL A 179 10.96 -6.97 -13.74
C VAL A 179 11.67 -8.26 -13.34
N HIS A 180 12.47 -8.26 -12.26
CA HIS A 180 13.14 -9.49 -11.80
C HIS A 180 12.16 -10.51 -11.26
N GLU A 181 11.12 -10.09 -10.55
CA GLU A 181 10.06 -11.00 -10.07
C GLU A 181 9.36 -11.71 -11.23
N GLU A 182 9.10 -11.01 -12.32
CA GLU A 182 8.48 -11.57 -13.53
C GLU A 182 9.40 -12.58 -14.25
N ILE A 183 10.70 -12.29 -14.30
CA ILE A 183 11.72 -13.23 -14.81
C ILE A 183 11.76 -14.48 -13.94
N ILE A 184 11.76 -14.34 -12.61
CA ILE A 184 11.75 -15.46 -11.67
C ILE A 184 10.51 -16.32 -11.89
N ARG A 185 9.33 -15.71 -11.97
CA ARG A 185 8.05 -16.40 -12.23
C ARG A 185 8.13 -17.23 -13.51
N SER A 186 8.55 -16.59 -14.61
CA SER A 186 8.64 -17.24 -15.93
C SER A 186 9.67 -18.38 -15.94
N THR A 187 10.79 -18.21 -15.23
CA THR A 187 11.84 -19.24 -15.12
C THR A 187 11.35 -20.45 -14.33
N VAL A 188 10.59 -20.24 -13.26
CA VAL A 188 9.97 -21.33 -12.50
C VAL A 188 8.95 -22.10 -13.35
N GLU A 189 8.11 -21.40 -14.11
CA GLU A 189 7.14 -22.02 -15.02
C GLU A 189 7.83 -22.84 -16.13
N LEU A 190 8.92 -22.33 -16.69
CA LEU A 190 9.72 -23.05 -17.67
C LEU A 190 10.35 -24.30 -17.05
N ARG A 191 10.96 -24.18 -15.87
CA ARG A 191 11.53 -25.32 -15.12
C ARG A 191 10.49 -26.40 -14.91
N ASP A 192 9.29 -26.03 -14.47
CA ASP A 192 8.20 -26.99 -14.21
C ASP A 192 7.65 -27.61 -15.49
N SER A 193 7.67 -26.87 -16.60
CA SER A 193 7.30 -27.41 -17.91
C SER A 193 8.34 -28.40 -18.42
N VAL A 194 9.64 -28.12 -18.24
CA VAL A 194 10.74 -29.02 -18.62
C VAL A 194 10.80 -30.23 -17.71
N SER A 195 10.57 -30.10 -16.40
CA SER A 195 10.61 -31.22 -15.46
C SER A 195 9.54 -32.27 -15.77
N ARG A 196 8.39 -31.88 -16.37
CA ARG A 196 7.39 -32.83 -16.88
C ARG A 196 7.96 -33.80 -17.92
N LEU A 197 9.00 -33.40 -18.65
CA LEU A 197 9.66 -34.27 -19.62
C LEU A 197 10.33 -35.48 -18.96
N LEU A 198 10.78 -35.34 -17.71
CA LEU A 198 11.36 -36.44 -16.92
C LEU A 198 10.38 -37.63 -16.77
N PHE A 199 9.08 -37.35 -16.72
CA PHE A 199 8.04 -38.39 -16.56
C PHE A 199 7.54 -38.96 -17.89
N SER A 200 7.87 -38.32 -19.01
CA SER A 200 7.39 -38.72 -20.35
C SER A 200 8.48 -39.40 -21.20
N GLY A 201 9.73 -39.42 -20.74
CA GLY A 201 10.89 -39.89 -21.52
C GLY A 201 11.22 -39.05 -22.76
N SER A 202 10.49 -37.96 -23.00
CA SER A 202 10.67 -37.08 -24.16
C SER A 202 11.89 -36.17 -23.97
N ARG A 203 12.67 -35.95 -25.03
CA ARG A 203 13.80 -35.01 -24.98
C ARG A 203 13.31 -33.57 -25.08
N PRO A 204 13.94 -32.62 -24.36
CA PRO A 204 13.61 -31.21 -24.51
C PRO A 204 13.92 -30.74 -25.94
N PRO A 205 13.08 -29.86 -26.52
CA PRO A 205 13.20 -29.39 -27.90
C PRO A 205 14.47 -28.58 -28.19
N PHE A 206 15.24 -28.23 -27.14
CA PHE A 206 16.48 -27.47 -27.23
C PHE A 206 17.74 -28.30 -26.99
N SER A 207 17.70 -29.64 -27.15
CA SER A 207 18.89 -30.47 -26.97
C SER A 207 19.92 -30.23 -28.08
N THR A 208 20.77 -29.23 -27.94
CA THR A 208 22.07 -29.17 -28.64
C THR A 208 23.07 -30.04 -27.90
N VAL A 209 22.82 -31.34 -27.82
CA VAL A 209 23.91 -32.30 -27.60
C VAL A 209 24.28 -32.80 -28.98
N ARG A 210 25.27 -32.14 -29.60
CA ARG A 210 25.99 -32.72 -30.73
C ARG A 210 26.81 -33.88 -30.17
N SER A 211 26.48 -35.08 -30.62
CA SER A 211 27.28 -36.30 -30.51
C SER A 211 28.69 -36.12 -31.04
#